data_AF-T1IP58-F1
#
_entry.id   AF-T1IP58-F1
#
_cell.length_a   1.000
_cell.length_b   1.000
_cell.length_c   1.000
_cell.angle_alpha   90.00
_cell.angle_beta   90.00
_cell.angle_gamma   90.00
#
_symmetry.space_group_name_H-M   'P 1'
#
loop_
_entity.id
_entity.type
_entity.pdbx_description
1 polymer ?
#
loop_
_entity_poly.entity_id
_entity_poly.type
_entity_poly.pdbx_seq_one_letter_code
_entity_poly.pdbx_strand_id
1 'polypeptide(L)'
;MRSVTILDEEIPREIEYIKKMKLESTFPLVYEAKLKRKEINDKHVIIKFTRNYSKEVHDLCAHANYAPTMLYYEENSSYNIVVYEYFSGRELDDQSKEAVKAELRKALNYLHDRKKVFGDFRKPNILVNEDGPPRRICLIDFDWSGTEDVDTYPEFVNRELPFHSECEYGNVLKIKHDDHLFNHLYNINE
;
A
#
# COMPACT_ATOMS: atom_id res chain seq x y z
N MET A 1 -24.49 11.77 6.80
CA MET A 1 -23.08 11.49 6.44
C MET A 1 -22.23 12.27 7.42
N ARG A 2 -21.54 11.61 8.37
CA ARG A 2 -20.70 12.32 9.36
C ARG A 2 -19.37 12.66 8.70
N SER A 3 -19.06 13.96 8.63
CA SER A 3 -17.78 14.49 8.18
C SER A 3 -16.67 14.00 9.11
N VAL A 4 -15.73 13.20 8.59
CA VAL A 4 -14.47 12.94 9.29
C VAL A 4 -13.65 14.22 9.16
N THR A 5 -13.46 14.92 10.28
CA THR A 5 -12.56 16.07 10.33
C THR A 5 -11.15 15.49 10.38
N ILE A 6 -10.36 15.68 9.32
CA ILE A 6 -8.93 15.38 9.35
C ILE A 6 -8.32 16.45 10.28
N LEU A 7 -7.95 16.05 11.49
CA LEU A 7 -7.69 16.94 12.64
C LEU A 7 -6.36 17.73 12.60
N ASP A 8 -5.64 17.70 11.49
CA ASP A 8 -4.32 18.36 11.38
C ASP A 8 -4.34 19.79 10.80
N GLU A 9 -5.50 20.35 10.44
CA GLU A 9 -5.61 21.74 9.96
C GLU A 9 -6.78 22.47 10.63
N GLU A 10 -6.58 23.75 11.01
CA GLU A 10 -7.58 24.63 11.67
C GLU A 10 -8.92 24.78 10.92
N ILE A 11 -9.00 24.29 9.66
CA ILE A 11 -10.20 24.34 8.81
C ILE A 11 -10.57 22.91 8.38
N PRO A 12 -11.79 22.41 8.72
CA PRO A 12 -12.22 21.07 8.34
C PRO A 12 -12.24 20.88 6.82
N ARG A 13 -11.69 19.76 6.34
CA ARG A 13 -11.88 19.31 4.96
C ARG A 13 -13.22 18.57 4.85
N GLU A 14 -14.02 18.90 3.85
CA GLU A 14 -15.22 18.12 3.51
C GLU A 14 -14.82 16.92 2.64
N ILE A 15 -15.40 15.76 2.91
CA ILE A 15 -15.12 14.52 2.17
C ILE A 15 -16.27 14.24 1.20
N GLU A 16 -15.95 14.23 -0.09
CA GLU A 16 -16.83 13.71 -1.14
C GLU A 16 -16.35 12.31 -1.54
N TYR A 17 -17.11 11.28 -1.17
CA TYR A 17 -16.82 9.91 -1.59
C TYR A 17 -17.20 9.73 -3.06
N ILE A 18 -16.24 9.30 -3.89
CA ILE A 18 -16.45 9.01 -5.31
C ILE A 18 -16.90 7.56 -5.48
N LYS A 19 -16.13 6.63 -4.95
CA LYS A 19 -16.32 5.19 -5.18
C LYS A 19 -15.79 4.35 -4.02
N LYS A 20 -16.48 3.27 -3.71
CA LYS A 20 -15.95 2.18 -2.88
C LYS A 20 -15.15 1.22 -3.77
N MET A 21 -13.88 0.99 -3.45
CA MET A 21 -12.96 0.24 -4.31
C MET A 21 -13.19 -1.28 -4.23
N LYS A 22 -13.62 -1.79 -3.08
CA LYS A 22 -14.04 -3.19 -2.89
C LYS A 22 -15.57 -3.26 -2.75
N LEU A 23 -16.22 -4.07 -3.59
CA LEU A 23 -17.68 -4.22 -3.58
C LEU A 23 -18.18 -4.90 -2.31
N GLU A 24 -17.43 -5.90 -1.83
CA GLU A 24 -17.76 -6.62 -0.60
C GLU A 24 -17.75 -5.72 0.63
N SER A 25 -18.69 -5.93 1.55
CA SER A 25 -18.75 -5.22 2.84
C SER A 25 -17.79 -5.80 3.87
N THR A 26 -16.70 -6.43 3.41
CA THR A 26 -15.65 -7.01 4.23
C THR A 26 -14.54 -5.99 4.44
N PHE A 27 -13.96 -6.01 5.63
CA PHE A 27 -12.81 -5.19 5.99
C PHE A 27 -11.56 -5.74 5.27
N PRO A 28 -10.59 -4.92 4.83
CA PRO A 28 -10.53 -3.46 4.95
C PRO A 28 -11.46 -2.72 3.98
N LEU A 29 -12.00 -1.58 4.42
CA LEU A 29 -12.80 -0.70 3.57
C LEU A 29 -11.88 0.32 2.88
N VAL A 30 -12.02 0.45 1.55
CA VAL A 30 -11.20 1.36 0.74
C VAL A 30 -12.11 2.21 -0.13
N TYR A 31 -11.93 3.53 -0.06
CA TYR A 31 -12.71 4.51 -0.79
C TYR A 31 -11.82 5.45 -1.58
N GLU A 32 -12.19 5.73 -2.82
CA GLU A 32 -11.73 6.87 -3.59
C GLU A 32 -12.59 8.09 -3.23
N ALA A 33 -11.97 9.22 -2.94
CA ALA A 33 -12.66 10.42 -2.46
C ALA A 33 -11.94 11.71 -2.85
N LYS A 34 -12.67 12.84 -2.84
CA LYS A 34 -12.09 14.19 -2.89
C LYS A 34 -12.16 14.85 -1.54
N LEU A 35 -11.04 15.43 -1.10
CA LEU A 35 -11.00 16.34 0.03
C LEU A 35 -11.21 17.76 -0.48
N LYS A 36 -12.37 18.35 -0.17
CA LYS A 36 -12.75 19.71 -0.55
C LYS A 36 -12.38 20.70 0.55
N ARG A 37 -11.86 21.85 0.14
CA ARG A 37 -11.61 23.00 1.01
C ARG A 37 -11.95 24.27 0.26
N LYS A 38 -12.59 25.23 0.93
CA LYS A 38 -12.81 26.56 0.34
C LYS A 38 -11.46 27.16 -0.05
N GLU A 39 -11.38 27.71 -1.27
CA GLU A 39 -10.23 28.46 -1.80
C GLU A 39 -8.97 27.63 -2.13
N ILE A 40 -9.01 26.29 -2.03
CA ILE A 40 -7.92 25.40 -2.46
C ILE A 40 -8.48 24.36 -3.43
N ASN A 41 -7.68 23.93 -4.40
CA ASN A 41 -8.04 22.83 -5.29
C ASN A 41 -8.33 21.55 -4.49
N ASP A 42 -9.36 20.83 -4.91
CA ASP A 42 -9.71 19.52 -4.37
C ASP A 42 -8.50 18.58 -4.42
N LYS A 43 -8.23 17.87 -3.33
CA LYS A 43 -7.23 16.79 -3.32
C LYS A 43 -7.93 15.45 -3.59
N HIS A 44 -7.48 14.74 -4.61
CA HIS A 44 -7.94 13.38 -4.90
C HIS A 44 -7.17 12.38 -4.01
N VAL A 45 -7.89 11.56 -3.23
CA VAL A 45 -7.31 10.71 -2.19
C VAL A 45 -7.92 9.31 -2.18
N ILE A 46 -7.21 8.40 -1.53
CA ILE A 46 -7.75 7.15 -1.02
C ILE A 46 -7.92 7.26 0.49
N ILE A 47 -9.06 6.77 0.98
CA ILE A 47 -9.35 6.61 2.42
C ILE A 47 -9.49 5.11 2.69
N LYS A 48 -8.63 4.59 3.55
CA LYS A 48 -8.60 3.18 3.97
C LYS A 48 -8.91 3.06 5.46
N PHE A 49 -9.78 2.11 5.78
CA PHE A 49 -10.04 1.62 7.13
C PHE A 49 -9.54 0.18 7.21
N THR A 50 -8.56 -0.09 8.08
CA THR A 50 -7.93 -1.43 8.18
C THR A 50 -7.51 -1.77 9.61
N ARG A 51 -7.32 -3.06 9.95
CA ARG A 51 -6.99 -3.51 11.31
C ARG A 51 -5.50 -3.40 11.58
N ASN A 52 -4.71 -3.60 10.54
CA ASN A 52 -3.26 -3.62 10.59
C ASN A 52 -2.77 -2.69 9.49
N TYR A 53 -1.79 -1.84 9.81
CA TYR A 53 -1.20 -0.94 8.84
C TYR A 53 0.20 -0.54 9.27
N SER A 54 1.20 -0.84 8.45
CA SER A 54 2.55 -0.38 8.72
C SER A 54 2.72 1.06 8.24
N LYS A 55 2.43 2.02 9.12
CA LYS A 55 2.68 3.45 8.87
C LYS A 55 4.14 3.71 8.50
N GLU A 56 5.06 3.07 9.22
CA GLU A 56 6.50 3.24 9.02
C GLU A 56 6.95 2.76 7.63
N VAL A 57 6.53 1.58 7.18
CA VAL A 57 6.90 1.07 5.86
C VAL A 57 6.27 1.90 4.74
N HIS A 58 5.01 2.33 4.92
CA HIS A 58 4.38 3.27 3.98
C HIS A 58 5.18 4.56 3.87
N ASP A 59 5.50 5.21 5.00
CA ASP A 59 6.29 6.44 5.02
C ASP A 59 7.64 6.23 4.32
N LEU A 60 8.38 5.16 4.64
CA LEU A 60 9.66 4.86 3.99
C LEU A 60 9.55 4.78 2.47
N CYS A 61 8.54 4.06 1.96
CA CYS A 61 8.29 3.99 0.51
C CYS A 61 7.89 5.35 -0.06
N ALA A 62 7.07 6.13 0.63
CA ALA A 62 6.62 7.44 0.16
C ALA A 62 7.80 8.42 0.05
N HIS A 63 8.69 8.45 1.05
CA HIS A 63 9.93 9.24 1.04
C HIS A 63 10.86 8.86 -0.11
N ALA A 64 10.91 7.57 -0.47
CA ALA A 64 11.68 7.07 -1.61
C ALA A 64 10.94 7.17 -2.95
N ASN A 65 9.78 7.83 -2.99
CA ASN A 65 8.93 7.97 -4.17
C ASN A 65 8.39 6.65 -4.75
N TYR A 66 8.26 5.61 -3.91
CA TYR A 66 7.70 4.30 -4.24
C TYR A 66 6.26 4.10 -3.75
N ALA A 67 5.67 5.04 -3.01
CA ALA A 67 4.30 4.95 -2.48
C ALA A 67 3.61 6.33 -2.50
N PRO A 68 2.26 6.41 -2.47
CA PRO A 68 1.57 7.70 -2.38
C PRO A 68 1.96 8.43 -1.09
N THR A 69 1.91 9.77 -1.11
CA THR A 69 2.15 10.52 0.12
C THR A 69 0.98 10.26 1.07
N MET A 70 1.29 9.84 2.30
CA MET A 70 0.29 9.75 3.36
C MET A 70 -0.05 11.16 3.85
N LEU A 71 -1.34 11.47 3.84
CA LEU A 71 -1.89 12.78 4.19
C LEU A 71 -2.46 12.79 5.61
N TYR A 72 -2.91 11.63 6.09
CA TYR A 72 -3.44 11.47 7.43
C TYR A 72 -3.30 10.02 7.88
N TYR A 73 -3.00 9.83 9.15
CA TYR A 73 -3.00 8.54 9.81
C TYR A 73 -3.54 8.70 11.23
N GLU A 74 -4.48 7.83 11.60
CA GLU A 74 -5.01 7.76 12.95
C GLU A 74 -5.16 6.28 13.34
N GLU A 75 -4.45 5.90 14.39
CA GLU A 75 -4.58 4.59 15.03
C GLU A 75 -5.67 4.67 16.10
N ASN A 76 -6.79 3.99 15.88
CA ASN A 76 -7.84 3.82 16.88
C ASN A 76 -7.75 2.44 17.54
N SER A 77 -8.48 2.25 18.65
CA SER A 77 -8.49 1.00 19.41
C SER A 77 -8.92 -0.25 18.61
N SER A 78 -9.60 -0.07 17.47
CA SER A 78 -10.21 -1.16 16.70
C SER A 78 -9.81 -1.18 15.22
N TYR A 79 -9.30 -0.07 14.69
CA TYR A 79 -8.90 0.07 13.29
C TYR A 79 -8.02 1.31 13.09
N ASN A 80 -7.29 1.33 12.00
CA ASN A 80 -6.54 2.47 11.50
C ASN A 80 -7.37 3.20 10.45
N ILE A 81 -7.31 4.53 10.46
CA ILE A 81 -7.75 5.38 9.35
C ILE A 81 -6.50 5.86 8.65
N VAL A 82 -6.41 5.59 7.35
CA VAL A 82 -5.28 6.03 6.52
C VAL A 82 -5.83 6.81 5.35
N VAL A 83 -5.33 8.03 5.16
CA VAL A 83 -5.63 8.85 3.98
C VAL A 83 -4.33 9.12 3.25
N TYR A 84 -4.29 8.82 1.96
CA TYR A 84 -3.12 9.05 1.12
C TYR A 84 -3.52 9.55 -0.27
N GLU A 85 -2.58 10.14 -0.98
CA GLU A 85 -2.80 10.66 -2.33
C GLU A 85 -3.29 9.58 -3.30
N TYR A 86 -4.25 9.93 -4.14
CA TYR A 86 -4.63 9.05 -5.25
C TYR A 86 -3.49 9.01 -6.27
N PHE A 87 -3.04 7.79 -6.60
CA PHE A 87 -2.10 7.58 -7.69
C PHE A 87 -2.85 7.16 -8.95
N SER A 88 -2.74 7.96 -10.02
CA SER A 88 -3.32 7.64 -11.32
C SER A 88 -2.39 6.68 -12.08
N GLY A 89 -2.52 5.40 -11.76
CA GLY A 89 -1.84 4.30 -12.42
C GLY A 89 -2.76 3.10 -12.59
N ARG A 90 -2.33 2.16 -13.43
CA ARG A 90 -3.01 0.87 -13.61
C ARG A 90 -2.33 -0.19 -12.76
N GLU A 91 -3.06 -1.25 -12.39
CA GLU A 91 -2.45 -2.43 -11.77
C GLU A 91 -1.33 -2.99 -12.68
N LEU A 92 -0.25 -3.47 -12.06
CA LEU A 92 0.82 -4.16 -12.76
C LEU A 92 0.27 -5.37 -13.53
N ASP A 93 0.70 -5.53 -14.78
CA ASP A 93 0.37 -6.69 -15.59
C ASP A 93 1.61 -7.45 -16.08
N ASP A 94 1.35 -8.57 -16.73
CA ASP A 94 2.39 -9.45 -17.30
C ASP A 94 3.18 -8.83 -18.45
N GLN A 95 2.75 -7.67 -18.97
CA GLN A 95 3.41 -6.98 -20.08
C GLN A 95 4.32 -5.84 -19.61
N SER A 96 4.53 -5.71 -18.30
CA SER A 96 5.39 -4.67 -17.74
C SER A 96 6.81 -4.71 -18.30
N LYS A 97 7.35 -3.53 -18.62
CA LYS A 97 8.70 -3.40 -19.20
C LYS A 97 9.78 -3.81 -18.19
N GLU A 98 10.94 -4.26 -18.67
CA GLU A 98 12.09 -4.61 -17.81
C GLU A 98 12.53 -3.44 -16.89
N ALA A 99 12.28 -2.19 -17.30
CA ALA A 99 12.51 -1.02 -16.48
C ALA A 99 11.64 -1.00 -15.20
N VAL A 100 10.37 -1.41 -15.29
CA VAL A 100 9.44 -1.53 -14.15
C VAL A 100 9.95 -2.61 -13.19
N LYS A 101 10.33 -3.77 -13.72
CA LYS A 101 10.94 -4.86 -12.93
C LYS A 101 12.18 -4.39 -12.16
N ALA A 102 13.08 -3.68 -12.83
CA ALA A 102 14.29 -3.15 -12.21
C ALA A 102 13.98 -2.11 -11.13
N GLU A 103 12.97 -1.25 -11.32
CA GLU A 103 12.52 -0.30 -10.31
C GLU A 103 11.85 -0.98 -9.11
N LEU A 104 11.04 -2.01 -9.35
CA LEU A 104 10.43 -2.82 -8.29
C LEU A 104 11.48 -3.51 -7.42
N ARG A 105 12.52 -4.06 -8.04
CA ARG A 105 13.67 -4.63 -7.31
C ARG A 105 14.39 -3.58 -6.46
N LYS A 106 14.57 -2.36 -6.98
CA LYS A 106 15.15 -1.26 -6.20
C LYS A 106 14.28 -0.86 -5.01
N ALA A 107 12.95 -0.84 -5.18
CA ALA A 107 12.02 -0.55 -4.09
C ALA A 107 12.11 -1.60 -2.97
N LEU A 108 12.15 -2.90 -3.31
CA LEU A 108 12.35 -3.97 -2.33
C LEU A 108 13.70 -3.85 -1.62
N ASN A 109 14.79 -3.72 -2.38
CA ASN A 109 16.13 -3.58 -1.79
C ASN A 109 16.19 -2.39 -0.82
N TYR A 110 15.55 -1.26 -1.17
CA TYR A 110 15.48 -0.09 -0.28
C TYR A 110 14.83 -0.39 1.08
N LEU A 111 13.78 -1.23 1.10
CA LEU A 111 13.14 -1.71 2.34
C LEU A 111 14.02 -2.74 3.06
N HIS A 112 14.56 -3.71 2.33
CA HIS A 112 15.35 -4.82 2.86
C HIS A 112 16.63 -4.34 3.55
N ASP A 113 17.31 -3.33 2.98
CA ASP A 113 18.47 -2.66 3.58
C ASP A 113 18.16 -2.02 4.96
N ARG A 114 16.87 -1.79 5.25
CA ARG A 114 16.35 -1.22 6.50
C ARG A 114 15.62 -2.24 7.37
N LYS A 115 15.75 -3.53 7.07
CA LYS A 115 15.06 -4.62 7.78
C LYS A 115 13.54 -4.48 7.73
N LYS A 116 13.01 -3.94 6.64
CA LYS A 116 11.57 -3.85 6.38
C LYS A 116 11.15 -4.83 5.31
N VAL A 117 9.98 -5.41 5.49
CA VAL A 117 9.36 -6.40 4.61
C VAL A 117 8.04 -5.81 4.13
N PHE A 118 7.77 -5.87 2.82
CA PHE A 118 6.51 -5.43 2.26
C PHE A 118 5.38 -6.42 2.56
N GLY A 119 5.69 -7.72 2.51
CA GLY A 119 4.87 -8.82 3.02
C GLY A 119 3.81 -9.33 2.04
N ASP A 120 3.27 -8.44 1.21
CA ASP A 120 2.23 -8.77 0.20
C ASP A 120 2.59 -8.24 -1.20
N PHE A 121 3.80 -8.54 -1.68
CA PHE A 121 4.37 -8.03 -2.93
C PHE A 121 3.77 -8.69 -4.19
N ARG A 122 2.51 -8.37 -4.50
CA ARG A 122 1.74 -8.95 -5.62
C ARG A 122 1.17 -7.87 -6.54
N LYS A 123 0.75 -8.27 -7.75
CA LYS A 123 0.19 -7.37 -8.78
C LYS A 123 -0.87 -6.39 -8.27
N PRO A 124 -1.89 -6.81 -7.48
CA PRO A 124 -2.93 -5.89 -7.00
C PRO A 124 -2.42 -4.76 -6.12
N ASN A 125 -1.23 -4.92 -5.53
CA ASN A 125 -0.61 -3.96 -4.62
C ASN A 125 0.48 -3.11 -5.31
N ILE A 126 0.62 -3.24 -6.64
CA ILE A 126 1.60 -2.51 -7.44
C ILE A 126 0.87 -1.77 -8.56
N LEU A 127 0.89 -0.44 -8.51
CA LEU A 127 0.39 0.41 -9.59
C LEU A 127 1.54 0.92 -10.45
N VAL A 128 1.29 1.03 -11.75
CA VAL A 128 2.26 1.48 -12.75
C VAL A 128 1.68 2.61 -13.59
N ASN A 129 2.50 3.62 -13.85
CA ASN A 129 2.24 4.66 -14.82
C ASN A 129 3.44 4.75 -15.77
N GLU A 130 3.43 3.95 -16.84
CA GLU A 130 4.56 3.89 -17.80
C GLU A 130 4.62 5.12 -18.71
N ASP A 131 3.52 5.85 -18.85
CA ASP A 131 3.36 6.94 -19.82
C ASP A 131 3.54 8.33 -19.18
N GLY A 132 3.64 8.42 -17.85
CA GLY A 132 3.69 9.67 -17.09
C GLY A 132 4.91 9.80 -16.17
N PRO A 133 5.67 10.92 -16.22
CA PRO A 133 6.67 11.26 -15.20
C PRO A 133 6.02 11.87 -13.93
N PRO A 134 6.72 11.91 -12.78
CA PRO A 134 8.06 11.37 -12.48
C PRO A 134 8.06 10.00 -11.78
N ARG A 135 6.88 9.47 -11.38
CA ARG A 135 6.74 8.20 -10.65
C ARG A 135 6.15 7.12 -11.55
N ARG A 136 6.97 6.11 -11.90
CA ARG A 136 6.55 5.00 -12.77
C ARG A 136 5.90 3.85 -12.00
N ILE A 137 6.34 3.58 -10.77
CA ILE A 137 5.79 2.54 -9.91
C ILE A 137 5.25 3.13 -8.61
N CYS A 138 4.22 2.52 -8.05
CA CYS A 138 3.61 2.93 -6.80
C CYS A 138 3.08 1.70 -6.04
N LEU A 139 3.74 1.35 -4.94
CA LEU A 139 3.31 0.33 -4.01
C LEU A 139 2.17 0.87 -3.14
N ILE A 140 1.15 0.04 -2.95
CA ILE A 140 -0.03 0.32 -2.12
C ILE A 140 -0.33 -0.89 -1.24
N ASP A 141 -1.23 -0.73 -0.26
CA ASP A 141 -1.63 -1.80 0.66
C ASP A 141 -0.48 -2.30 1.56
N PHE A 142 -0.25 -1.58 2.66
CA PHE A 142 0.81 -1.84 3.65
C PHE A 142 0.29 -2.61 4.88
N ASP A 143 -0.83 -3.34 4.74
CA ASP A 143 -1.48 -4.01 5.87
C ASP A 143 -0.64 -5.18 6.39
N TRP A 144 0.17 -5.78 5.52
CA TRP A 144 0.99 -6.97 5.80
C TRP A 144 2.49 -6.64 5.88
N SER A 145 2.83 -5.35 5.80
CA SER A 145 4.21 -4.89 5.89
C SER A 145 4.66 -4.76 7.34
N GLY A 146 5.98 -4.77 7.55
CA GLY A 146 6.54 -4.60 8.89
C GLY A 146 8.05 -4.79 8.93
N THR A 147 8.56 -5.00 10.14
CA THR A 147 9.97 -5.22 10.45
C THR A 147 10.29 -6.71 10.42
N GLU A 148 11.38 -7.06 9.73
CA GLU A 148 11.89 -8.44 9.67
C GLU A 148 12.10 -9.02 11.08
N ASP A 149 11.68 -10.27 11.27
CA ASP A 149 11.80 -11.04 12.52
C ASP A 149 11.11 -10.41 13.76
N VAL A 150 10.28 -9.38 13.57
CA VAL A 150 9.56 -8.69 14.65
C VAL A 150 8.05 -8.69 14.40
N ASP A 151 7.63 -8.14 13.27
CA ASP A 151 6.21 -8.10 12.90
C ASP A 151 5.80 -9.44 12.28
N THR A 152 4.52 -9.77 12.39
CA THR A 152 3.98 -11.08 11.97
C THR A 152 2.89 -10.92 10.92
N TYR A 153 2.65 -11.95 10.11
CA TYR A 153 1.50 -11.98 9.21
C TYR A 153 0.18 -11.83 10.00
N PRO A 154 -0.60 -10.78 9.72
CA PRO A 154 -1.72 -10.38 10.56
C PRO A 154 -2.98 -11.22 10.35
N GLU A 155 -3.05 -11.98 9.26
CA GLU A 155 -4.23 -12.73 8.85
C GLU A 155 -3.84 -14.10 8.25
N PHE A 156 -4.83 -14.95 8.01
CA PHE A 156 -4.61 -16.23 7.33
C PHE A 156 -4.16 -16.02 5.88
N VAL A 157 -3.05 -16.64 5.53
CA VAL A 157 -2.50 -16.61 4.18
C VAL A 157 -3.30 -17.56 3.28
N ASN A 158 -3.89 -17.02 2.21
CA ASN A 158 -4.55 -17.84 1.19
C ASN A 158 -3.50 -18.66 0.42
N ARG A 159 -3.56 -19.99 0.53
CA ARG A 159 -2.61 -20.93 -0.08
C ARG A 159 -2.81 -21.15 -1.57
N GLU A 160 -3.86 -20.59 -2.16
CA GLU A 160 -4.01 -20.51 -3.62
C GLU A 160 -3.13 -19.41 -4.23
N LEU A 161 -2.58 -18.52 -3.39
CA LEU A 161 -1.66 -17.46 -3.80
C LEU A 161 -0.20 -17.89 -3.60
N PRO A 162 0.74 -17.30 -4.34
CA PRO A 162 2.13 -17.76 -4.40
C PRO A 162 2.98 -17.25 -3.23
N PHE A 163 2.44 -17.27 -2.02
CA PHE A 163 3.22 -16.94 -0.83
C PHE A 163 4.22 -18.05 -0.52
N HIS A 164 5.37 -17.66 0.02
CA HIS A 164 6.37 -18.60 0.53
C HIS A 164 5.72 -19.52 1.57
N SER A 165 6.16 -20.77 1.66
CA SER A 165 5.55 -21.79 2.55
C SER A 165 5.53 -21.37 4.02
N GLU A 166 6.57 -20.65 4.47
CA GLU A 166 6.68 -20.08 5.83
C GLU A 166 5.75 -18.87 6.10
N CYS A 167 5.10 -18.29 5.08
CA CYS A 167 4.10 -17.24 5.27
C CYS A 167 2.83 -17.84 5.88
N GLU A 168 2.68 -17.73 7.19
CA GLU A 168 1.50 -18.20 7.91
C GLU A 168 1.05 -17.17 8.95
N TYR A 169 -0.23 -17.20 9.32
CA TYR A 169 -0.77 -16.33 10.37
C TYR A 169 0.07 -16.43 11.65
N GLY A 170 0.52 -15.28 12.16
CA GLY A 170 1.34 -15.20 13.37
C GLY A 170 2.83 -15.54 13.18
N ASN A 171 3.24 -16.03 12.01
CA ASN A 171 4.66 -16.18 11.71
C ASN A 171 5.30 -14.82 11.39
N VAL A 172 6.57 -14.69 11.76
CA VAL A 172 7.34 -13.47 11.51
C VAL A 172 7.53 -13.20 10.01
N LEU A 173 7.51 -11.92 9.66
CA LEU A 173 7.86 -11.43 8.33
C LEU A 173 9.36 -11.61 8.10
N LYS A 174 9.74 -12.05 6.89
CA LYS A 174 11.15 -12.21 6.49
C LYS A 174 11.36 -11.61 5.12
N ILE A 175 12.53 -11.03 4.88
CA ILE A 175 12.90 -10.44 3.58
C ILE A 175 12.73 -11.45 2.45
N LYS A 176 13.10 -12.72 2.68
CA LYS A 176 12.95 -13.79 1.68
C LYS A 176 11.51 -14.02 1.20
N HIS A 177 10.50 -13.60 1.97
CA HIS A 177 9.10 -13.71 1.55
C HIS A 177 8.79 -12.73 0.42
N ASP A 178 9.34 -11.50 0.47
CA ASP A 178 9.24 -10.55 -0.63
C ASP A 178 10.01 -11.04 -1.86
N ASP A 179 11.21 -11.60 -1.65
CA ASP A 179 12.02 -12.16 -2.75
C ASP A 179 11.29 -13.28 -3.47
N HIS A 180 10.66 -14.19 -2.72
CA HIS A 180 9.86 -15.27 -3.27
C HIS A 180 8.71 -14.76 -4.13
N LEU A 181 7.96 -13.76 -3.63
CA LEU A 181 6.87 -13.14 -4.36
C LEU A 181 7.38 -12.40 -5.61
N PHE A 182 8.53 -11.72 -5.53
CA PHE A 182 9.17 -11.07 -6.69
C PHE A 182 9.60 -12.10 -7.75
N ASN A 183 10.20 -13.21 -7.32
CA ASN A 183 10.63 -14.27 -8.23
C ASN A 183 9.44 -14.90 -8.93
N HIS A 184 8.36 -15.18 -8.20
CA HIS A 184 7.11 -15.67 -8.78
C HIS A 184 6.50 -14.68 -9.77
N LEU A 185 6.47 -13.39 -9.43
CA LEU A 185 5.93 -12.32 -10.29
C LEU A 185 6.60 -12.28 -11.67
N TYR A 186 7.88 -12.66 -11.76
CA TYR A 186 8.67 -12.63 -12.99
C TYR A 186 9.11 -14.01 -13.50
N ASN A 187 8.52 -15.09 -12.98
CA ASN A 187 8.86 -16.47 -13.33
C ASN A 187 10.38 -16.76 -13.27
N ILE A 188 11.05 -16.22 -12.26
CA ILE A 188 12.47 -16.46 -11.99
C ILE A 188 12.56 -17.77 -11.19
N ASN A 189 13.29 -18.75 -11.70
CA ASN A 189 13.52 -19.99 -10.98
C ASN A 189 14.40 -19.74 -9.74
N GLU A 190 13.95 -20.20 -8.57
CA GLU A 190 14.72 -20.21 -7.31
C GLU A 190 15.72 -21.36 -7.24
#